data_AF-A0A7S1QUY1-F1
#
_entry.id   AF-A0A7S1QUY1-F1
#
_cell.length_a   1.000
_cell.length_b   1.000
_cell.length_c   1.000
_cell.angle_alpha   90.00
_cell.angle_beta   90.00
_cell.angle_gamma   90.00
#
_symmetry.space_group_name_H-M   'P 1'
#
loop_
_entity.id
_entity.type
_entity.pdbx_description
1 polymer ?
#
loop_
_entity_poly.entity_id
_entity_poly.type
_entity_poly.pdbx_seq_one_letter_code
_entity_poly.pdbx_strand_id
1 'polypeptide(L)'
;MEIEEQARKLLVQAVQEELELKRLEDAGSTGQPCQEARERLVSSISRLNSVANCRRKGRDDLGSDILSSAASVLEGAGPCGASRAARVLASDVVGSFEAVRKYLREVGQCLEKVDPHLCNNAGLVALLVDWEERWEVGARYVRRAPMLAAVSDLVEEMGAAQGIAPSLVAMCEDRDAELFLVLPRLVCLCFASGPMKARAGLMQSLLPQRFGPAEARRPGEAPRAEPELQGLVLAYRHAVQLLVEARCHDQDGGAATSDAEAAAWRQLTRRAIAGASGAAPAEGGLPTALSRGPHGAAACQAVEDFMRNLECWSLELQRRCPEDWNQCSAVLVHCMTGESQRQPNCDFQV
;
A
#
# COMPACT_ATOMS: atom_id res chain seq x y z
N MET A 1 -8.03 12.81 -39.85
CA MET A 1 -7.53 14.21 -39.92
C MET A 1 -8.04 15.08 -38.76
N GLU A 2 -9.35 15.39 -38.61
CA GLU A 2 -9.81 16.27 -37.52
C GLU A 2 -9.52 15.72 -36.10
N ILE A 3 -9.68 14.41 -35.90
CA ILE A 3 -9.40 13.73 -34.62
C ILE A 3 -7.90 13.78 -34.27
N GLU A 4 -7.03 13.58 -35.27
CA GLU A 4 -5.57 13.62 -35.11
C GLU A 4 -5.07 15.02 -34.78
N GLU A 5 -5.63 16.05 -35.43
CA GLU A 5 -5.30 17.43 -35.15
C GLU A 5 -5.74 17.82 -33.73
N GLN A 6 -6.88 17.31 -33.27
CA GLN A 6 -7.37 17.52 -31.92
C GLN A 6 -6.49 16.83 -30.86
N ALA A 7 -6.01 15.61 -31.12
CA ALA A 7 -5.10 14.91 -30.22
C ALA A 7 -3.75 15.64 -30.09
N ARG A 8 -3.20 16.10 -31.22
CA ARG A 8 -1.98 16.92 -31.23
C ARG A 8 -2.14 18.22 -30.43
N LYS A 9 -3.32 18.87 -30.50
CA LYS A 9 -3.61 20.09 -29.72
C LYS A 9 -3.49 19.86 -28.21
N LEU A 10 -3.87 18.69 -27.69
CA LEU A 10 -3.73 18.37 -26.27
C LEU A 10 -2.26 18.34 -25.83
N LEU A 11 -1.40 17.73 -26.64
CA LEU A 11 0.04 17.69 -26.36
C LEU A 11 0.67 19.08 -26.45
N VAL A 12 0.31 19.88 -27.46
CA VAL A 12 0.75 21.28 -27.58
C VAL A 12 0.33 22.09 -26.36
N GLN A 13 -0.91 21.93 -25.89
CA GLN A 13 -1.40 22.59 -24.68
C GLN A 13 -0.60 22.17 -23.44
N ALA A 14 -0.37 20.87 -23.24
CA ALA A 14 0.41 20.37 -22.10
C ALA A 14 1.85 20.93 -22.10
N VAL A 15 2.49 21.02 -23.28
CA VAL A 15 3.81 21.63 -23.43
C VAL A 15 3.78 23.12 -23.06
N GLN A 16 2.77 23.87 -23.50
CA GLN A 16 2.63 25.29 -23.17
C GLN A 16 2.44 25.51 -21.66
N GLU A 17 1.61 24.70 -21.01
CA GLU A 17 1.37 24.78 -19.57
C GLU A 17 2.62 24.41 -18.76
N GLU A 18 3.41 23.43 -19.20
CA GLU A 18 4.71 23.11 -18.59
C GLU A 18 5.71 24.27 -18.73
N LEU A 19 5.78 24.90 -19.91
CA LEU A 19 6.65 26.06 -20.12
C LEU A 19 6.23 27.25 -19.25
N GLU A 20 4.93 27.48 -19.08
CA GLU A 20 4.40 28.51 -18.19
C GLU A 20 4.77 28.22 -16.73
N LEU A 21 4.53 27.00 -16.25
CA LEU A 21 4.87 26.59 -14.89
C LEU A 21 6.37 26.74 -14.63
N LYS A 22 7.21 26.25 -15.54
CA LYS A 22 8.67 26.37 -15.43
C LYS A 22 9.10 27.83 -15.37
N ARG A 23 8.54 28.71 -16.20
CA ARG A 23 8.85 30.16 -16.17
C ARG A 23 8.51 30.78 -14.81
N LEU A 24 7.39 30.39 -14.20
CA LEU A 24 6.99 30.89 -12.87
C LEU A 24 7.94 30.38 -11.78
N GLU A 25 8.35 29.11 -11.85
CA GLU A 25 9.33 28.52 -10.91
C GLU A 25 10.71 29.17 -11.05
N ASP A 26 11.20 29.38 -12.29
CA ASP A 26 12.47 30.04 -12.58
C ASP A 26 12.49 31.51 -12.11
N ALA A 27 11.33 32.18 -12.11
CA ALA A 27 11.15 33.52 -11.56
C ALA A 27 11.07 33.55 -10.02
N GLY A 28 11.17 32.40 -9.35
CA GLY A 28 11.03 32.28 -7.90
C GLY A 28 9.60 32.55 -7.41
N SER A 29 8.59 32.45 -8.27
CA SER A 29 7.20 32.65 -7.89
C SER A 29 6.72 31.48 -7.03
N THR A 30 6.67 31.71 -5.72
CA THR A 30 6.04 30.79 -4.76
C THR A 30 4.64 31.31 -4.44
N GLY A 31 3.62 30.44 -4.49
CA GLY A 31 2.26 30.79 -4.08
C GLY A 31 1.20 30.46 -5.13
N GLN A 32 0.10 31.21 -5.11
CA GLN A 32 -1.11 30.93 -5.88
C GLN A 32 -0.88 30.83 -7.41
N PRO A 33 -0.12 31.71 -8.08
CA PRO A 33 0.08 31.60 -9.53
C PRO A 33 0.79 30.31 -9.96
N CYS A 34 1.79 29.89 -9.19
CA CYS A 34 2.52 28.64 -9.43
C CYS A 34 1.62 27.42 -9.16
N GLN A 35 0.80 27.48 -8.11
CA GLN A 35 -0.19 26.45 -7.82
C GLN A 35 -1.22 26.32 -8.96
N GLU A 36 -1.82 27.42 -9.41
CA GLU A 36 -2.79 27.41 -10.51
C GLU A 36 -2.18 26.86 -11.82
N ALA A 37 -0.93 27.24 -12.14
CA ALA A 37 -0.23 26.71 -13.30
C ALA A 37 0.01 25.20 -13.18
N ARG A 38 0.36 24.71 -11.98
CA ARG A 38 0.49 23.28 -11.68
C ARG A 38 -0.83 22.54 -11.83
N GLU A 39 -1.93 23.11 -11.35
CA GLU A 39 -3.28 22.54 -11.49
C GLU A 39 -3.70 22.43 -12.95
N ARG A 40 -3.44 23.47 -13.77
CA ARG A 40 -3.66 23.44 -15.22
C ARG A 40 -2.86 22.31 -15.88
N LEU A 41 -1.56 22.23 -15.60
CA LEU A 41 -0.71 21.20 -16.17
C LEU A 41 -1.20 19.79 -15.82
N VAL A 42 -1.54 19.53 -14.55
CA VAL A 42 -2.12 18.24 -14.14
C VAL A 42 -3.40 17.93 -14.91
N SER A 43 -4.30 18.91 -15.07
CA SER A 43 -5.52 18.76 -15.88
C SER A 43 -5.22 18.40 -17.33
N SER A 44 -4.18 18.98 -17.94
CA SER A 44 -3.76 18.61 -19.29
C SER A 44 -3.13 17.24 -19.38
N ILE A 45 -2.35 16.81 -18.37
CA ILE A 45 -1.80 15.45 -18.31
C ILE A 45 -2.93 14.42 -18.21
N SER A 46 -3.94 14.66 -17.37
CA SER A 46 -5.11 13.78 -17.24
C SER A 46 -5.89 13.66 -18.56
N ARG A 47 -6.07 14.76 -19.29
CA ARG A 47 -6.66 14.75 -20.64
C ARG A 47 -5.79 14.06 -21.68
N LEU A 48 -4.47 14.20 -21.58
CA LEU A 48 -3.54 13.51 -22.45
C LEU A 48 -3.59 12.00 -22.20
N ASN A 49 -3.67 11.59 -20.93
CA ASN A 49 -3.81 10.21 -20.51
C ASN A 49 -5.07 9.57 -21.09
N SER A 50 -6.23 10.22 -21.04
CA SER A 50 -7.47 9.65 -21.57
C SER A 50 -7.50 9.45 -23.08
N VAL A 51 -6.66 10.17 -23.82
CA VAL A 51 -6.55 10.03 -25.29
C VAL A 51 -5.41 9.08 -25.70
N ALA A 52 -4.26 9.16 -25.04
CA ALA A 52 -3.06 8.44 -25.46
C ALA A 52 -2.94 7.06 -24.81
N ASN A 53 -3.41 6.87 -23.57
CA ASN A 53 -3.24 5.63 -22.84
C ASN A 53 -4.31 4.59 -23.19
N CYS A 54 -4.13 3.93 -24.34
CA CYS A 54 -4.99 2.84 -24.78
C CYS A 54 -4.71 1.49 -24.08
N ARG A 55 -3.65 1.41 -23.26
CA ARG A 55 -3.24 0.16 -22.57
C ARG A 55 -3.89 -0.01 -21.20
N ARG A 56 -4.32 1.08 -20.57
CA ARG A 56 -5.07 1.07 -19.30
C ARG A 56 -6.45 1.67 -19.48
N LYS A 57 -6.99 2.27 -18.41
CA LYS A 57 -8.32 2.87 -18.37
C LYS A 57 -8.33 4.24 -19.06
N GLY A 58 -7.17 4.92 -19.15
CA GLY A 58 -7.11 6.28 -19.70
C GLY A 58 -7.90 7.25 -18.83
N ARG A 59 -7.62 7.24 -17.52
CA ARG A 59 -8.37 8.06 -16.56
C ARG A 59 -8.07 9.55 -16.73
N ASP A 60 -9.10 10.38 -16.67
CA ASP A 60 -9.03 11.84 -16.66
C ASP A 60 -9.43 12.47 -15.30
N ASP A 61 -9.82 11.65 -14.32
CA ASP A 61 -10.31 12.06 -13.01
C ASP A 61 -9.21 12.19 -11.92
N LEU A 62 -7.94 12.13 -12.33
CA LEU A 62 -6.79 12.23 -11.44
C LEU A 62 -6.38 13.71 -11.28
N GLY A 63 -6.61 14.27 -10.09
CA GLY A 63 -6.50 15.70 -9.80
C GLY A 63 -5.22 16.13 -9.07
N SER A 64 -4.96 17.44 -9.11
CA SER A 64 -3.80 18.10 -8.48
C SER A 64 -3.76 17.96 -6.95
N ASP A 65 -4.90 17.70 -6.32
CA ASP A 65 -5.01 17.42 -4.88
C ASP A 65 -4.18 16.19 -4.46
N ILE A 66 -4.00 15.22 -5.37
CA ILE A 66 -3.14 14.05 -5.15
C ILE A 66 -1.67 14.50 -5.04
N LEU A 67 -1.21 15.34 -5.97
CA LEU A 67 0.15 15.87 -6.00
C LEU A 67 0.42 16.78 -4.79
N SER A 68 -0.53 17.66 -4.45
CA SER A 68 -0.43 18.51 -3.26
C SER A 68 -0.33 17.67 -1.98
N SER A 69 -1.13 16.62 -1.85
CA SER A 69 -1.06 15.70 -0.70
C SER A 69 0.30 15.01 -0.61
N ALA A 70 0.85 14.55 -1.73
CA ALA A 70 2.17 13.93 -1.79
C ALA A 70 3.29 14.92 -1.41
N ALA A 71 3.24 16.15 -1.94
CA ALA A 71 4.19 17.19 -1.60
C ALA A 71 4.17 17.51 -0.09
N SER A 72 2.98 17.67 0.50
CA SER A 72 2.84 17.91 1.95
C SER A 72 3.40 16.77 2.81
N VAL A 73 3.30 15.52 2.36
CA VAL A 73 3.93 14.36 3.04
C VAL A 73 5.45 14.45 2.98
N LEU A 74 6.04 14.85 1.85
CA LEU A 74 7.49 14.97 1.68
C LEU A 74 8.09 16.17 2.41
N GLU A 75 7.35 17.28 2.51
CA GLU A 75 7.76 18.47 3.28
C GLU A 75 7.74 18.22 4.80
N GLY A 76 7.18 17.10 5.25
CA GLY A 76 7.20 16.71 6.66
C GLY A 76 6.36 17.61 7.54
N ALA A 77 5.26 18.18 7.02
CA ALA A 77 4.38 19.11 7.72
C ALA A 77 3.63 18.54 8.96
N GLY A 78 4.11 17.44 9.56
CA GLY A 78 3.54 16.79 10.73
C GLY A 78 4.57 16.57 11.86
N PRO A 79 4.13 16.61 13.14
CA PRO A 79 5.02 16.56 14.31
C PRO A 79 5.83 15.26 14.49
N CYS A 80 5.50 14.19 13.78
CA CYS A 80 6.18 12.88 13.90
C CYS A 80 7.07 12.52 12.69
N GLY A 81 7.21 13.42 11.70
CA GLY A 81 7.81 13.06 10.41
C GLY A 81 6.96 12.05 9.63
N ALA A 82 7.20 11.95 8.32
CA ALA A 82 6.52 10.95 7.49
C ALA A 82 7.19 9.57 7.65
N SER A 83 6.38 8.52 7.82
CA SER A 83 6.86 7.13 7.82
C SER A 83 7.60 6.79 6.51
N ARG A 84 8.43 5.75 6.51
CA ARG A 84 9.12 5.28 5.30
C ARG A 84 8.12 4.99 4.17
N ALA A 85 7.03 4.28 4.47
CA ALA A 85 5.99 3.95 3.49
C ALA A 85 5.34 5.21 2.90
N ALA A 86 5.00 6.19 3.75
CA ALA A 86 4.41 7.44 3.30
C ALA A 86 5.35 8.21 2.36
N ARG A 87 6.64 8.25 2.68
CA ARG A 87 7.65 8.88 1.82
C ARG A 87 7.84 8.17 0.49
N VAL A 88 7.84 6.84 0.47
CA VAL A 88 7.94 6.04 -0.77
C VAL A 88 6.78 6.40 -1.70
N LEU A 89 5.54 6.23 -1.22
CA LEU A 89 4.34 6.48 -2.05
C LEU A 89 4.22 7.94 -2.50
N ALA A 90 4.56 8.90 -1.63
CA ALA A 90 4.55 10.31 -2.00
C ALA A 90 5.65 10.65 -3.01
N SER A 91 6.84 10.05 -2.88
CA SER A 91 7.93 10.22 -3.83
C SER A 91 7.58 9.66 -5.20
N ASP A 92 6.84 8.55 -5.27
CA ASP A 92 6.39 7.99 -6.54
C ASP A 92 5.46 8.94 -7.29
N VAL A 93 4.47 9.53 -6.60
CA VAL A 93 3.53 10.49 -7.19
C VAL A 93 4.26 11.73 -7.73
N VAL A 94 5.15 12.31 -6.92
CA VAL A 94 5.94 13.49 -7.32
C VAL A 94 6.92 13.13 -8.43
N GLY A 95 7.57 11.98 -8.33
CA GLY A 95 8.53 11.49 -9.31
C GLY A 95 7.91 11.24 -10.69
N SER A 96 6.71 10.65 -10.75
CA SER A 96 6.02 10.44 -12.02
C SER A 96 5.52 11.74 -12.64
N PHE A 97 5.11 12.71 -11.83
CA PHE A 97 4.80 14.06 -12.31
C PHE A 97 6.02 14.71 -12.95
N GLU A 98 7.16 14.72 -12.25
CA GLU A 98 8.42 15.28 -12.79
C GLU A 98 8.91 14.56 -14.04
N ALA A 99 8.69 13.24 -14.14
CA ALA A 99 9.00 12.47 -15.35
C ALA A 99 8.16 12.94 -16.56
N VAL A 100 6.85 13.19 -16.38
CA VAL A 100 5.99 13.76 -17.44
C VAL A 100 6.45 15.16 -17.83
N ARG A 101 6.79 16.01 -16.85
CA ARG A 101 7.31 17.36 -17.13
C ARG A 101 8.59 17.32 -17.96
N LYS A 102 9.53 16.44 -17.59
CA LYS A 102 10.77 16.22 -18.35
C LYS A 102 10.47 15.84 -19.80
N TYR A 103 9.58 14.86 -20.02
CA TYR A 103 9.18 14.43 -21.35
C TYR A 103 8.54 15.58 -22.16
N LEU A 104 7.64 16.38 -21.57
CA LEU A 104 7.01 17.51 -22.25
C LEU A 104 8.03 18.57 -22.70
N ARG A 105 9.09 18.83 -21.91
CA ARG A 105 10.17 19.75 -22.28
C ARG A 105 10.99 19.23 -23.46
N GLU A 106 11.22 17.92 -23.54
CA GLU A 106 11.95 17.27 -24.63
C GLU A 106 11.11 17.25 -25.92
N VAL A 107 9.85 16.81 -25.84
CA VAL A 107 8.89 16.85 -26.95
C VAL A 107 8.70 18.25 -27.50
N GLY A 108 8.64 19.26 -26.63
CA GLY A 108 8.43 20.64 -27.03
C GLY A 108 9.47 21.17 -28.02
N GLN A 109 10.66 20.55 -28.08
CA GLN A 109 11.73 20.90 -29.02
C GLN A 109 11.56 20.29 -30.41
N CYS A 110 10.70 19.28 -30.56
CA CYS A 110 10.53 18.52 -31.80
C CYS A 110 9.11 17.99 -32.01
N LEU A 111 8.09 18.84 -31.76
CA LEU A 111 6.67 18.48 -31.90
C LEU A 111 6.33 17.92 -33.29
N GLU A 112 7.04 18.33 -34.34
CA GLU A 112 6.88 17.85 -35.71
C GLU A 112 7.17 16.35 -35.87
N LYS A 113 7.94 15.74 -34.97
CA LYS A 113 8.32 14.32 -35.01
C LYS A 113 7.31 13.41 -34.32
N VAL A 114 6.43 13.96 -33.48
CA VAL A 114 5.42 13.18 -32.74
C VAL A 114 4.36 12.66 -33.70
N ASP A 115 3.99 11.38 -33.59
CA ASP A 115 2.88 10.81 -34.37
C ASP A 115 1.56 11.52 -33.95
N PRO A 116 0.77 12.06 -34.90
CA PRO A 116 -0.55 12.64 -34.60
C PRO A 116 -1.48 11.70 -33.81
N HIS A 117 -1.35 10.39 -33.99
CA HIS A 117 -2.01 9.37 -33.18
C HIS A 117 -1.18 9.12 -31.93
N LEU A 118 -1.53 9.81 -30.84
CA LEU A 118 -0.72 9.82 -29.62
C LEU A 118 -0.42 8.42 -29.06
N CYS A 119 -1.32 7.45 -29.24
CA CYS A 119 -1.13 6.07 -28.82
C CYS A 119 -0.01 5.30 -29.55
N ASN A 120 0.46 5.81 -30.71
CA ASN A 120 1.60 5.23 -31.43
C ASN A 120 2.95 5.67 -30.83
N ASN A 121 2.97 6.73 -30.03
CA ASN A 121 4.18 7.21 -29.38
C ASN A 121 4.47 6.36 -28.14
N ALA A 122 5.19 5.24 -28.32
CA ALA A 122 5.40 4.23 -27.28
C ALA A 122 5.98 4.80 -25.98
N GLY A 123 6.91 5.77 -26.08
CA GLY A 123 7.48 6.46 -24.92
C GLY A 123 6.44 7.26 -24.12
N LEU A 124 5.57 8.01 -24.80
CA LEU A 124 4.46 8.74 -24.17
C LEU A 124 3.50 7.78 -23.47
N VAL A 125 3.09 6.71 -24.16
CA VAL A 125 2.13 5.74 -23.61
C VAL A 125 2.71 5.06 -22.37
N ALA A 126 3.97 4.61 -22.41
CA ALA A 126 4.62 4.00 -21.27
C ALA A 126 4.69 4.96 -20.07
N LEU A 127 5.03 6.23 -20.32
CA LEU A 127 5.10 7.27 -19.29
C LEU A 127 3.73 7.59 -18.67
N LEU A 128 2.68 7.65 -19.49
CA LEU A 128 1.31 7.91 -19.01
C LEU A 128 0.71 6.71 -18.25
N VAL A 129 1.03 5.48 -18.66
CA VAL A 129 0.71 4.26 -17.90
C VAL A 129 1.33 4.30 -16.51
N ASP A 130 2.63 4.61 -16.45
CA ASP A 130 3.42 4.72 -15.21
C ASP A 130 2.89 5.82 -14.28
N TRP A 131 2.54 6.97 -14.87
CA TRP A 131 1.89 8.09 -14.19
C TRP A 131 0.51 7.70 -13.65
N GLU A 132 -0.37 7.11 -14.46
CA GLU A 132 -1.72 6.68 -14.06
C GLU A 132 -1.64 5.71 -12.88
N GLU A 133 -0.75 4.71 -12.93
CA GLU A 133 -0.58 3.72 -11.86
C GLU A 133 -0.22 4.34 -10.52
N ARG A 134 0.79 5.22 -10.50
CA ARG A 134 1.24 5.89 -9.28
C ARG A 134 0.19 6.86 -8.75
N TRP A 135 -0.54 7.52 -9.63
CA TRP A 135 -1.59 8.46 -9.25
C TRP A 135 -2.86 7.76 -8.76
N GLU A 136 -3.20 6.57 -9.26
CA GLU A 136 -4.26 5.73 -8.68
C GLU A 136 -3.91 5.32 -7.25
N VAL A 137 -2.66 4.92 -7.01
CA VAL A 137 -2.14 4.62 -5.66
C VAL A 137 -2.15 5.88 -4.78
N GLY A 138 -1.69 7.01 -5.31
CA GLY A 138 -1.71 8.31 -4.63
C GLY A 138 -3.12 8.74 -4.22
N ALA A 139 -4.09 8.64 -5.12
CA ALA A 139 -5.48 8.99 -4.88
C ALA A 139 -6.13 8.14 -3.77
N ARG A 140 -5.74 6.86 -3.69
CA ARG A 140 -6.28 5.90 -2.72
C ARG A 140 -5.60 5.99 -1.36
N TYR A 141 -4.27 5.98 -1.34
CA TYR A 141 -3.48 5.81 -0.13
C TYR A 141 -2.87 7.12 0.38
N VAL A 142 -2.32 7.97 -0.49
CA VAL A 142 -1.60 9.20 -0.07
C VAL A 142 -2.57 10.32 0.28
N ARG A 143 -3.54 10.59 -0.58
CA ARG A 143 -4.53 11.67 -0.39
C ARG A 143 -5.39 11.47 0.85
N ARG A 144 -5.67 10.22 1.24
CA ARG A 144 -6.55 9.88 2.36
C ARG A 144 -5.69 9.63 3.61
N ALA A 145 -5.50 10.64 4.45
CA ALA A 145 -4.65 10.54 5.64
C ALA A 145 -4.90 9.29 6.54
N PRO A 146 -6.14 8.85 6.81
CA PRO A 146 -6.37 7.63 7.58
C PRO A 146 -5.86 6.36 6.87
N MET A 147 -5.95 6.32 5.53
CA MET A 147 -5.47 5.20 4.73
C MET A 147 -3.94 5.18 4.67
N LEU A 148 -3.31 6.35 4.52
CA LEU A 148 -1.85 6.50 4.58
C LEU A 148 -1.30 6.02 5.92
N ALA A 149 -1.95 6.40 7.02
CA ALA A 149 -1.60 5.97 8.37
C ALA A 149 -1.75 4.45 8.51
N ALA A 150 -2.84 3.87 8.01
CA ALA A 150 -3.07 2.43 8.05
C ALA A 150 -2.01 1.61 7.29
N VAL A 151 -1.65 2.04 6.08
CA VAL A 151 -0.59 1.40 5.28
C VAL A 151 0.78 1.57 5.94
N SER A 152 1.08 2.76 6.47
CA SER A 152 2.34 3.02 7.18
C SER A 152 2.51 2.09 8.38
N ASP A 153 1.48 2.02 9.22
CA ASP A 153 1.43 1.16 10.40
C ASP A 153 1.56 -0.32 10.03
N LEU A 154 0.94 -0.78 8.94
CA LEU A 154 1.13 -2.16 8.46
C LEU A 154 2.54 -2.42 7.93
N VAL A 155 3.15 -1.49 7.18
CA VAL A 155 4.52 -1.66 6.69
C VAL A 155 5.51 -1.73 7.86
N GLU A 156 5.29 -0.95 8.92
CA GLU A 156 6.10 -1.03 10.15
C GLU A 156 5.95 -2.38 10.85
N GLU A 157 4.73 -2.91 10.99
CA GLU A 157 4.50 -4.25 11.54
C GLU A 157 5.11 -5.35 10.67
N MET A 158 5.05 -5.22 9.34
CA MET A 158 5.68 -6.18 8.43
C MET A 158 7.20 -6.10 8.50
N GLY A 159 7.77 -4.92 8.68
CA GLY A 159 9.20 -4.76 8.97
C GLY A 159 9.59 -5.41 10.30
N ALA A 160 8.76 -5.29 11.34
CA ALA A 160 8.96 -6.01 12.60
C ALA A 160 8.85 -7.54 12.40
N ALA A 161 7.91 -8.00 11.56
CA ALA A 161 7.77 -9.41 11.21
C ALA A 161 8.98 -9.97 10.44
N GLN A 162 9.59 -9.18 9.55
CA GLN A 162 10.84 -9.53 8.88
C GLN A 162 11.99 -9.77 9.87
N GLY A 163 12.05 -8.99 10.97
CA GLY A 163 13.00 -9.23 12.07
C GLY A 163 12.71 -10.50 12.90
N ILE A 164 11.48 -11.01 12.86
CA ILE A 164 11.06 -12.22 13.58
C ILE A 164 11.30 -13.49 12.75
N ALA A 165 11.13 -13.40 11.43
CA ALA A 165 11.24 -14.49 10.48
C ALA A 165 11.97 -14.03 9.20
N PRO A 166 13.29 -14.29 9.09
CA PRO A 166 14.10 -13.88 7.94
C PRO A 166 13.62 -14.46 6.59
N SER A 167 12.92 -15.59 6.59
CA SER A 167 12.28 -16.14 5.39
C SER A 167 11.32 -15.17 4.72
N LEU A 168 10.69 -14.25 5.47
CA LEU A 168 9.87 -13.18 4.89
C LEU A 168 10.68 -12.17 4.09
N VAL A 169 11.92 -11.89 4.51
CA VAL A 169 12.83 -11.01 3.75
C VAL A 169 13.19 -11.67 2.42
N ALA A 170 13.60 -12.94 2.46
CA ALA A 170 13.91 -13.71 1.25
C ALA A 170 12.71 -13.74 0.28
N MET A 171 11.49 -14.01 0.79
CA MET A 171 10.27 -13.96 -0.03
C MET A 171 10.04 -12.59 -0.70
N CYS A 172 10.36 -11.49 -0.02
CA CYS A 172 10.23 -10.14 -0.59
C CYS A 172 11.28 -9.86 -1.67
N GLU A 173 12.54 -10.25 -1.44
CA GLU A 173 13.66 -10.05 -2.35
C GLU A 173 13.55 -10.91 -3.61
N ASP A 174 13.21 -12.19 -3.43
CA ASP A 174 13.07 -13.16 -4.52
C ASP A 174 11.72 -13.07 -5.24
N ARG A 175 10.81 -12.22 -4.74
CA ARG A 175 9.42 -12.09 -5.22
C ARG A 175 8.72 -13.45 -5.25
N ASP A 176 8.90 -14.22 -4.18
CA ASP A 176 8.36 -15.56 -4.03
C ASP A 176 6.83 -15.57 -4.14
N ALA A 177 6.27 -16.53 -4.86
CA ALA A 177 4.82 -16.69 -4.98
C ALA A 177 4.14 -16.97 -3.62
N GLU A 178 4.85 -17.60 -2.67
CA GLU A 178 4.35 -17.85 -1.31
C GLU A 178 4.09 -16.54 -0.55
N LEU A 179 4.76 -15.44 -0.91
CA LEU A 179 4.51 -14.13 -0.33
C LEU A 179 3.03 -13.72 -0.44
N PHE A 180 2.36 -14.08 -1.54
CA PHE A 180 0.94 -13.78 -1.75
C PHE A 180 0.00 -14.59 -0.84
N LEU A 181 0.48 -15.71 -0.27
CA LEU A 181 -0.22 -16.45 0.78
C LEU A 181 0.08 -15.87 2.17
N VAL A 182 1.28 -15.35 2.39
CA VAL A 182 1.74 -14.84 3.71
C VAL A 182 1.21 -13.44 4.01
N LEU A 183 1.26 -12.52 3.04
CA LEU A 183 0.79 -11.14 3.22
C LEU A 183 -0.65 -11.02 3.74
N PRO A 184 -1.66 -11.71 3.18
CA PRO A 184 -3.03 -11.55 3.67
C PRO A 184 -3.19 -12.12 5.08
N ARG A 185 -2.47 -13.19 5.44
CA ARG A 185 -2.41 -13.70 6.82
C ARG A 185 -1.84 -12.65 7.78
N LEU A 186 -0.74 -11.99 7.41
CA LEU A 186 -0.13 -10.93 8.23
C LEU A 186 -1.05 -9.71 8.37
N VAL A 187 -1.74 -9.30 7.30
CA VAL A 187 -2.73 -8.21 7.36
C VAL A 187 -3.87 -8.55 8.32
N CYS A 188 -4.43 -9.76 8.21
CA CYS A 188 -5.48 -10.23 9.13
C CYS A 188 -4.98 -10.34 10.58
N LEU A 189 -3.75 -10.82 10.80
CA LEU A 189 -3.14 -10.92 12.13
C LEU A 189 -2.94 -9.53 12.76
N CYS A 190 -2.41 -8.57 11.98
CA CYS A 190 -2.24 -7.18 12.40
C CYS A 190 -3.58 -6.49 12.69
N PHE A 191 -4.64 -6.82 11.95
CA PHE A 191 -5.97 -6.34 12.26
C PHE A 191 -6.50 -6.95 13.57
N ALA A 192 -6.35 -8.27 13.76
CA ALA A 192 -6.84 -8.96 14.95
C ALA A 192 -6.16 -8.47 16.25
N SER A 193 -4.89 -8.08 16.19
CA SER A 193 -4.16 -7.51 17.32
C SER A 193 -4.58 -6.09 17.69
N GLY A 194 -5.18 -5.33 16.77
CA GLY A 194 -5.57 -3.95 16.98
C GLY A 194 -6.75 -3.50 16.11
N PRO A 195 -7.96 -4.06 16.28
CA PRO A 195 -9.09 -3.85 15.36
C PRO A 195 -9.67 -2.44 15.39
N MET A 196 -9.33 -1.63 16.41
CA MET A 196 -9.78 -0.24 16.57
C MET A 196 -8.77 0.80 16.07
N LYS A 197 -7.60 0.36 15.58
CA LYS A 197 -6.56 1.25 15.02
C LYS A 197 -6.93 1.70 13.60
N ALA A 198 -6.06 2.51 12.98
CA ALA A 198 -6.18 2.96 11.59
C ALA A 198 -6.45 1.82 10.58
N ARG A 199 -6.01 0.59 10.89
CA ARG A 199 -6.20 -0.63 10.09
C ARG A 199 -7.66 -0.99 9.80
N ALA A 200 -8.61 -0.55 10.63
CA ALA A 200 -10.04 -0.82 10.42
C ALA A 200 -10.56 -0.26 9.09
N GLY A 201 -10.12 0.95 8.71
CA GLY A 201 -10.52 1.57 7.45
C GLY A 201 -9.95 0.83 6.23
N LEU A 202 -8.71 0.34 6.33
CA LEU A 202 -8.12 -0.49 5.28
C LEU A 202 -8.83 -1.84 5.17
N MET A 203 -9.05 -2.53 6.29
CA MET A 203 -9.78 -3.80 6.31
C MET A 203 -11.19 -3.65 5.73
N GLN A 204 -11.88 -2.55 6.04
CA GLN A 204 -13.17 -2.24 5.43
C GLN A 204 -13.07 -2.06 3.91
N SER A 205 -11.99 -1.45 3.41
CA SER A 205 -11.82 -1.31 1.97
C SER A 205 -11.55 -2.63 1.26
N LEU A 206 -10.96 -3.61 1.94
CA LEU A 206 -10.64 -4.94 1.40
C LEU A 206 -11.77 -5.96 1.58
N LEU A 207 -12.61 -5.78 2.60
CA LEU A 207 -13.73 -6.66 2.95
C LEU A 207 -15.00 -5.83 3.25
N PRO A 208 -15.50 -5.01 2.32
CA PRO A 208 -16.59 -4.07 2.59
C PRO A 208 -17.86 -4.76 3.11
N GLN A 209 -18.14 -5.97 2.66
CA GLN A 209 -19.29 -6.79 3.10
C GLN A 209 -19.22 -7.22 4.57
N ARG A 210 -18.04 -7.17 5.20
CA ARG A 210 -17.83 -7.56 6.61
C ARG A 210 -17.99 -6.41 7.58
N PHE A 211 -18.44 -5.27 7.06
CA PHE A 211 -18.71 -4.09 7.82
C PHE A 211 -20.11 -3.59 7.46
N GLY A 212 -20.84 -3.08 8.46
CA GLY A 212 -22.18 -2.55 8.21
C GLY A 212 -22.19 -1.43 7.16
N PRO A 213 -23.30 -1.22 6.43
CA PRO A 213 -23.38 -0.26 5.34
C PRO A 213 -22.93 1.14 5.78
N ALA A 214 -22.16 1.81 4.92
CA ALA A 214 -21.59 3.11 5.23
C ALA A 214 -22.67 4.17 5.54
N GLU A 215 -23.84 4.06 4.89
CA GLU A 215 -24.98 4.98 5.05
C GLU A 215 -25.62 4.92 6.44
N ALA A 216 -25.53 3.78 7.13
CA ALA A 216 -26.10 3.62 8.47
C ALA A 216 -25.24 4.25 9.57
N ARG A 217 -24.04 4.76 9.24
CA ARG A 217 -23.09 5.27 10.23
C ARG A 217 -23.25 6.75 10.46
N ARG A 218 -23.09 7.16 11.72
CA ARG A 218 -22.97 8.58 12.06
C ARG A 218 -21.62 9.12 11.56
N PRO A 219 -21.54 10.38 11.12
CA PRO A 219 -20.28 11.03 10.82
C PRO A 219 -19.30 10.89 12.00
N GLY A 220 -18.11 10.35 11.74
CA GLY A 220 -17.08 10.11 12.75
C GLY A 220 -17.18 8.79 13.52
N GLU A 221 -18.21 7.97 13.29
CA GLU A 221 -18.30 6.65 13.91
C GLU A 221 -17.37 5.64 13.21
N ALA A 222 -16.58 4.91 14.01
CA ALA A 222 -15.70 3.87 13.51
C ALA A 222 -16.49 2.74 12.81
N PRO A 223 -15.92 2.10 11.78
CA PRO A 223 -16.54 0.96 11.14
C PRO A 223 -16.87 -0.15 12.13
N ARG A 224 -18.14 -0.56 12.20
CA ARG A 224 -18.55 -1.73 12.99
C ARG A 224 -18.32 -2.99 12.19
N ALA A 225 -17.40 -3.82 12.66
CA ALA A 225 -17.15 -5.16 12.13
C ALA A 225 -18.33 -6.10 12.43
N GLU A 226 -18.67 -6.97 11.48
CA GLU A 226 -19.66 -8.03 11.66
C GLU A 226 -19.24 -9.03 12.76
N PRO A 227 -20.20 -9.77 13.38
CA PRO A 227 -19.92 -10.73 14.44
C PRO A 227 -18.86 -11.77 14.07
N GLU A 228 -18.81 -12.21 12.82
CA GLU A 228 -17.83 -13.20 12.35
C GLU A 228 -16.40 -12.65 12.40
N LEU A 229 -16.20 -11.39 11.95
CA LEU A 229 -14.90 -10.73 12.01
C LEU A 229 -14.50 -10.40 13.45
N GLN A 230 -15.47 -10.12 14.33
CA GLN A 230 -15.22 -10.05 15.78
C GLN A 230 -14.80 -11.41 16.36
N GLY A 231 -15.34 -12.52 15.83
CA GLY A 231 -14.93 -13.87 16.18
C GLY A 231 -13.43 -14.11 15.94
N LEU A 232 -12.86 -13.58 14.85
CA LEU A 232 -11.41 -13.63 14.60
C LEU A 232 -10.61 -12.89 15.70
N VAL A 233 -11.06 -11.70 16.10
CA VAL A 233 -10.42 -10.90 17.15
C VAL A 233 -10.48 -11.64 18.50
N LEU A 234 -11.62 -12.25 18.83
CA LEU A 234 -11.79 -13.03 20.05
C LEU A 234 -10.89 -14.27 20.04
N ALA A 235 -10.81 -14.98 18.92
CA ALA A 235 -9.90 -16.12 18.75
C ALA A 235 -8.42 -15.73 18.93
N TYR A 236 -8.01 -14.58 18.37
CA TYR A 236 -6.67 -14.01 18.58
C TYR A 236 -6.39 -13.75 20.06
N ARG A 237 -7.29 -13.04 20.75
CA ARG A 237 -7.13 -12.71 22.18
C ARG A 237 -7.02 -13.96 23.05
N HIS A 238 -7.86 -14.96 22.77
CA HIS A 238 -7.84 -16.24 23.47
C HIS A 238 -6.51 -16.98 23.25
N ALA A 239 -6.01 -17.04 22.02
CA ALA A 239 -4.72 -17.66 21.72
C ALA A 239 -3.55 -16.94 22.43
N VAL A 240 -3.54 -15.60 22.43
CA VAL A 240 -2.54 -14.80 23.15
C VAL A 240 -2.61 -15.06 24.65
N GLN A 241 -3.81 -15.06 25.24
CA GLN A 241 -4.00 -15.31 26.67
C GLN A 241 -3.42 -16.66 27.08
N LEU A 242 -3.75 -17.74 26.37
CA LEU A 242 -3.24 -19.08 26.67
C LEU A 242 -1.71 -19.19 26.48
N LEU A 243 -1.14 -18.49 25.49
CA LEU A 243 0.30 -18.42 25.30
C LEU A 243 1.01 -17.70 26.46
N VAL A 244 0.39 -16.65 27.00
CA VAL A 244 0.90 -15.91 28.17
C VAL A 244 0.79 -16.80 29.42
N GLU A 245 -0.36 -17.42 29.66
CA GLU A 245 -0.58 -18.32 30.81
C GLU A 245 0.40 -19.51 30.80
N ALA A 246 0.60 -20.16 29.66
CA ALA A 246 1.55 -21.26 29.52
C ALA A 246 2.99 -20.84 29.87
N ARG A 247 3.39 -19.60 29.52
CA ARG A 247 4.73 -19.07 29.85
C ARG A 247 4.90 -18.74 31.32
N CYS A 248 3.86 -18.19 31.96
CA CYS A 248 3.89 -17.85 33.38
C CYS A 248 4.05 -19.10 34.26
N HIS A 249 3.57 -20.26 33.81
CA HIS A 249 3.74 -21.53 34.53
C HIS A 249 5.15 -22.12 34.44
N ASP A 250 5.90 -21.84 33.37
CA ASP A 250 7.26 -22.37 33.16
C ASP A 250 8.35 -21.51 33.83
N GLN A 251 8.05 -20.25 34.15
CA GLN A 251 9.02 -19.31 34.72
C GLN A 251 8.72 -19.07 36.21
N ASP A 252 9.49 -19.75 37.08
CA ASP A 252 9.45 -19.55 38.55
C ASP A 252 9.83 -18.11 38.99
N GLY A 253 10.29 -17.25 38.07
CA GLY A 253 10.60 -15.85 38.31
C GLY A 253 9.68 -14.95 37.49
N GLY A 254 8.64 -14.39 38.12
CA GLY A 254 7.57 -13.64 37.48
C GLY A 254 8.04 -12.61 36.44
N ALA A 255 7.99 -13.00 35.17
CA ALA A 255 8.24 -12.10 34.05
C ALA A 255 7.13 -11.05 33.94
N ALA A 256 7.48 -9.88 33.42
CA ALA A 256 6.52 -8.82 33.16
C ALA A 256 5.52 -9.27 32.08
N THR A 257 4.23 -9.00 32.29
CA THR A 257 3.14 -9.34 31.36
C THR A 257 3.41 -8.84 29.92
N SER A 258 4.04 -7.68 29.79
CA SER A 258 4.38 -7.08 28.49
C SER A 258 5.37 -7.94 27.68
N ASP A 259 6.36 -8.56 28.34
CA ASP A 259 7.33 -9.43 27.66
C ASP A 259 6.66 -10.73 27.17
N ALA A 260 5.70 -11.24 27.94
CA ALA A 260 4.92 -12.43 27.58
C ALA A 260 4.03 -12.16 26.37
N GLU A 261 3.33 -11.03 26.32
CA GLU A 261 2.52 -10.61 25.16
C GLU A 261 3.37 -10.42 23.90
N ALA A 262 4.51 -9.74 24.01
CA ALA A 262 5.45 -9.57 22.90
C ALA A 262 5.96 -10.91 22.37
N ALA A 263 6.15 -11.89 23.26
CA ALA A 263 6.58 -13.22 22.88
C ALA A 263 5.45 -14.08 22.28
N ALA A 264 4.21 -13.89 22.73
CA ALA A 264 3.02 -14.48 22.11
C ALA A 264 2.83 -13.94 20.67
N TRP A 265 2.97 -12.62 20.47
CA TRP A 265 2.97 -12.00 19.15
C TRP A 265 4.01 -12.62 18.23
N ARG A 266 5.28 -12.69 18.68
CA ARG A 266 6.36 -13.33 17.90
C ARG A 266 6.04 -14.77 17.49
N GLN A 267 5.40 -15.54 18.37
CA GLN A 267 4.99 -16.92 18.06
C GLN A 267 3.90 -16.94 16.98
N LEU A 268 2.88 -16.11 17.11
CA LEU A 268 1.79 -16.03 16.12
C LEU A 268 2.31 -15.54 14.77
N THR A 269 3.21 -14.56 14.73
CA THR A 269 3.85 -14.08 13.49
C THR A 269 4.62 -15.19 12.79
N ARG A 270 5.45 -15.96 13.52
CA ARG A 270 6.17 -17.11 12.93
C ARG A 270 5.23 -18.15 12.36
N ARG A 271 4.16 -18.51 13.09
CA ARG A 271 3.15 -19.45 12.58
C ARG A 271 2.42 -18.90 11.36
N ALA A 272 2.05 -17.62 11.37
CA ALA A 272 1.39 -16.97 10.24
C ALA A 272 2.27 -16.91 8.98
N ILE A 273 3.59 -16.85 9.12
CA ILE A 273 4.53 -16.89 7.98
C ILE A 273 4.73 -18.35 7.53
N ALA A 274 5.07 -19.27 8.44
CA ALA A 274 5.34 -20.67 8.12
C ALA A 274 4.12 -21.47 7.61
N GLY A 275 2.90 -21.01 7.89
CA GLY A 275 1.67 -21.66 7.45
C GLY A 275 1.27 -22.92 8.22
N ALA A 276 0.13 -23.50 7.80
CA ALA A 276 -0.47 -24.66 8.45
C ALA A 276 0.30 -25.97 8.21
N SER A 277 0.99 -26.08 7.07
CA SER A 277 1.78 -27.24 6.67
C SER A 277 3.16 -27.19 7.32
N GLY A 278 3.23 -27.38 8.63
CA GLY A 278 4.45 -27.38 9.43
C GLY A 278 5.41 -28.53 9.09
N ALA A 279 5.97 -28.54 7.87
CA ALA A 279 6.91 -29.55 7.41
C ALA A 279 8.33 -29.35 7.96
N ALA A 280 8.64 -28.20 8.58
CA ALA A 280 9.95 -27.93 9.15
C ALA A 280 9.84 -27.51 10.64
N PRO A 281 10.30 -28.35 11.59
CA PRO A 281 10.37 -27.99 13.01
C PRO A 281 11.38 -26.86 13.32
N ALA A 282 12.15 -26.38 12.33
CA ALA A 282 13.26 -25.46 12.54
C ALA A 282 12.85 -23.99 12.75
N GLU A 283 11.77 -23.50 12.12
CA GLU A 283 11.47 -22.05 12.14
C GLU A 283 10.06 -21.68 12.63
N GLY A 284 9.09 -22.59 12.52
CA GLY A 284 7.69 -22.30 12.85
C GLY A 284 7.14 -23.03 14.08
N GLY A 285 7.85 -24.03 14.61
CA GLY A 285 7.35 -24.84 15.73
C GLY A 285 7.13 -24.02 17.00
N LEU A 286 6.14 -24.43 17.82
CA LEU A 286 6.13 -24.00 19.22
C LEU A 286 7.42 -24.52 19.87
N PRO A 287 8.16 -23.66 20.61
CA PRO A 287 9.29 -24.11 21.40
C PRO A 287 8.91 -25.37 22.19
N THR A 288 9.70 -26.43 22.08
CA THR A 288 9.38 -27.75 22.70
C THR A 288 9.11 -27.64 24.20
N ALA A 289 9.64 -26.60 24.85
CA ALA A 289 9.32 -26.23 26.23
C ALA A 289 7.84 -25.91 26.44
N LEU A 290 7.25 -25.06 25.58
CA LEU A 290 5.85 -24.64 25.68
C LEU A 290 4.84 -25.76 25.40
N SER A 291 5.27 -26.88 24.80
CA SER A 291 4.37 -28.02 24.55
C SER A 291 4.31 -29.01 25.73
N ARG A 292 5.09 -28.79 26.80
CA ARG A 292 5.08 -29.70 27.97
C ARG A 292 3.93 -29.34 28.91
N GLY A 293 3.11 -30.34 29.23
CA GLY A 293 2.02 -30.20 30.19
C GLY A 293 0.68 -29.72 29.59
N PRO A 294 -0.37 -29.67 30.43
CA PRO A 294 -1.74 -29.44 29.98
C PRO A 294 -1.97 -28.02 29.43
N HIS A 295 -1.38 -26.99 30.06
CA HIS A 295 -1.48 -25.59 29.60
C HIS A 295 -0.80 -25.39 28.25
N GLY A 296 0.36 -26.03 28.06
CA GLY A 296 1.08 -26.02 26.81
C GLY A 296 0.28 -26.62 25.66
N ALA A 297 -0.32 -27.80 25.88
CA ALA A 297 -1.18 -28.45 24.89
C ALA A 297 -2.41 -27.59 24.53
N ALA A 298 -3.05 -26.96 25.52
CA ALA A 298 -4.18 -26.06 25.30
C ALA A 298 -3.78 -24.83 24.48
N ALA A 299 -2.64 -24.20 24.79
CA ALA A 299 -2.10 -23.08 24.02
C ALA A 299 -1.77 -23.48 22.58
N CYS A 300 -1.13 -24.65 22.37
CA CYS A 300 -0.88 -25.19 21.03
C CYS A 300 -2.17 -25.31 20.23
N GLN A 301 -3.18 -25.96 20.81
CA GLN A 301 -4.47 -26.17 20.16
C GLN A 301 -5.15 -24.84 19.79
N ALA A 302 -5.16 -23.87 20.71
CA ALA A 302 -5.74 -22.55 20.46
C ALA A 302 -5.02 -21.77 19.36
N VAL A 303 -3.69 -21.89 19.27
CA VAL A 303 -2.91 -21.31 18.17
C VAL A 303 -3.30 -21.95 16.84
N GLU A 304 -3.41 -23.27 16.77
CA GLU A 304 -3.80 -23.96 15.53
C GLU A 304 -5.24 -23.64 15.10
N ASP A 305 -6.17 -23.55 16.06
CA ASP A 305 -7.55 -23.13 15.80
C ASP A 305 -7.61 -21.70 15.26
N PHE A 306 -6.85 -20.79 15.88
CA PHE A 306 -6.73 -19.42 15.39
C PHE A 306 -6.09 -19.35 14.00
N MET A 307 -5.01 -20.09 13.72
CA MET A 307 -4.35 -20.10 12.41
C MET A 307 -5.26 -20.65 11.31
N ARG A 308 -6.08 -21.67 11.59
CA ARG A 308 -7.11 -22.16 10.66
C ARG A 308 -8.13 -21.06 10.34
N ASN A 309 -8.60 -20.32 11.35
CA ASN A 309 -9.53 -19.22 11.14
C ASN A 309 -8.86 -18.08 10.34
N LEU A 310 -7.62 -17.73 10.70
CA LEU A 310 -6.81 -16.72 10.01
C LEU A 310 -6.64 -17.06 8.52
N GLU A 311 -6.37 -18.32 8.19
CA GLU A 311 -6.25 -18.80 6.81
C GLU A 311 -7.56 -18.56 6.04
N CYS A 312 -8.71 -18.93 6.61
CA CYS A 312 -10.02 -18.68 6.00
C CYS A 312 -10.24 -17.19 5.68
N TRP A 313 -9.91 -16.30 6.62
CA TRP A 313 -10.00 -14.85 6.41
C TRP A 313 -9.01 -14.34 5.36
N SER A 314 -7.79 -14.87 5.34
CA SER A 314 -6.79 -14.50 4.35
C SER A 314 -7.23 -14.89 2.93
N LEU A 315 -7.90 -16.03 2.77
CA LEU A 315 -8.47 -16.48 1.50
C LEU A 315 -9.70 -15.66 1.12
N GLU A 316 -10.55 -15.30 2.09
CA GLU A 316 -11.69 -14.43 1.82
C GLU A 316 -11.24 -13.05 1.32
N LEU A 317 -10.24 -12.46 1.98
CA LEU A 317 -9.64 -11.18 1.61
C LEU A 317 -9.11 -11.17 0.17
N GLN A 318 -8.45 -12.25 -0.25
CA GLN A 318 -7.97 -12.42 -1.63
C GLN A 318 -9.11 -12.59 -2.65
N ARG A 319 -10.20 -13.29 -2.29
CA ARG A 319 -11.26 -13.68 -3.22
C ARG A 319 -12.35 -12.62 -3.42
N ARG A 320 -12.62 -11.80 -2.41
CA ARG A 320 -13.78 -10.89 -2.41
C ARG A 320 -13.53 -9.61 -3.18
N CYS A 321 -12.36 -9.02 -3.01
CA CYS A 321 -11.95 -7.80 -3.70
C CYS A 321 -10.54 -7.99 -4.28
N PRO A 322 -10.37 -8.88 -5.28
CA PRO A 322 -9.06 -9.28 -5.78
C PRO A 322 -8.29 -8.10 -6.39
N GLU A 323 -8.94 -7.18 -7.11
CA GLU A 323 -8.21 -6.01 -7.65
C GLU A 323 -7.66 -5.12 -6.55
N ASP A 324 -8.47 -4.85 -5.53
CA ASP A 324 -8.10 -4.02 -4.38
C ASP A 324 -7.00 -4.66 -3.54
N TRP A 325 -7.09 -5.98 -3.33
CA TRP A 325 -6.05 -6.73 -2.66
C TRP A 325 -4.74 -6.74 -3.45
N ASN A 326 -4.78 -6.99 -4.76
CA ASN A 326 -3.58 -6.99 -5.61
C ASN A 326 -2.89 -5.62 -5.59
N GLN A 327 -3.67 -4.54 -5.64
CA GLN A 327 -3.11 -3.19 -5.50
C GLN A 327 -2.52 -2.95 -4.10
N CYS A 328 -3.22 -3.37 -3.04
CA CYS A 328 -2.76 -3.21 -1.66
C CYS A 328 -1.48 -4.00 -1.38
N SER A 329 -1.42 -5.27 -1.80
CA SER A 329 -0.23 -6.13 -1.65
C SER A 329 0.96 -5.60 -2.44
N ALA A 330 0.76 -5.11 -3.67
CA ALA A 330 1.81 -4.44 -4.43
C ALA A 330 2.37 -3.21 -3.70
N VAL A 331 1.49 -2.38 -3.11
CA VAL A 331 1.88 -1.22 -2.28
C VAL A 331 2.68 -1.65 -1.06
N LEU A 332 2.27 -2.70 -0.35
CA LEU A 332 2.98 -3.20 0.83
C LEU A 332 4.38 -3.71 0.47
N VAL A 333 4.49 -4.54 -0.57
CA VAL A 333 5.78 -5.07 -1.04
C VAL A 333 6.71 -3.93 -1.50
N HIS A 334 6.17 -2.97 -2.26
CA HIS A 334 6.94 -1.82 -2.72
C HIS A 334 7.49 -0.98 -1.55
N CYS A 335 6.65 -0.70 -0.54
CA CYS A 335 7.07 0.04 0.65
C CYS A 335 8.11 -0.71 1.50
N MET A 336 8.00 -2.04 1.63
CA MET A 336 8.95 -2.86 2.40
C MET A 336 10.32 -2.93 1.74
N THR A 337 10.34 -3.23 0.43
CA THR A 337 11.58 -3.34 -0.34
C THR A 337 12.25 -1.98 -0.51
N GLY A 338 11.46 -0.90 -0.59
CA GLY A 338 11.98 0.44 -0.87
C GLY A 338 12.73 0.50 -2.19
N GLU A 339 12.50 -0.45 -3.09
CA GLU A 339 12.93 -0.35 -4.47
C GLU A 339 12.19 0.84 -5.07
N SER A 340 12.78 2.04 -5.00
CA SER A 340 12.43 3.11 -5.92
C SER A 340 12.60 2.49 -7.30
N GLN A 341 11.48 2.18 -7.96
CA GLN A 341 11.52 1.46 -9.22
C GLN A 341 12.53 2.14 -10.12
N ARG A 342 13.45 1.34 -10.67
CA ARG A 342 14.43 1.78 -11.67
C ARG A 342 13.73 2.77 -12.58
N GLN A 343 14.29 3.97 -12.71
CA GLN A 343 13.76 5.00 -13.62
C GLN A 343 13.33 4.27 -14.89
N PRO A 344 12.03 4.32 -15.27
CA PRO A 344 11.63 3.78 -16.55
C PRO A 344 12.61 4.37 -17.56
N ASN A 345 13.17 3.53 -18.44
CA ASN A 345 14.04 3.98 -19.52
C ASN A 345 13.20 4.92 -20.40
N CYS A 346 13.07 6.17 -19.97
CA CYS A 346 12.44 7.27 -20.70
C CYS A 346 13.45 7.83 -21.69
N ASP A 347 14.26 6.96 -22.30
CA ASP A 347 14.99 7.37 -23.48
C ASP A 347 13.93 7.72 -24.51
N PHE A 348 13.97 8.98 -24.95
CA PHE A 348 13.04 9.54 -25.92
C PHE A 348 13.08 8.68 -27.20
N GLN A 349 12.12 7.77 -27.33
CA GLN A 349 11.92 6.95 -28.52
C GLN A 349 10.71 7.51 -29.25
N VAL A 350 10.98 8.16 -30.39
CA VAL A 350 9.98 8.61 -31.37
C VAL A 350 9.47 7.41 -32.14
#